data_AF-A0A060ZE15-F1
#
_entry.id   AF-A0A060ZE15-F1
#
_cell.length_a   1.000
_cell.length_b   1.000
_cell.length_c   1.000
_cell.angle_alpha   90.00
_cell.angle_beta   90.00
_cell.angle_gamma   90.00
#
_symmetry.space_group_name_H-M   'P 1'
#
loop_
_entity.id
_entity.type
_entity.pdbx_description
1 polymer ?
#
loop_
_entity_poly.entity_id
_entity_poly.type
_entity_poly.pdbx_seq_one_letter_code
_entity_poly.pdbx_strand_id
1 'polypeptide(L)' 'QNVFTDSHDPNFPVIAFFTSKVVKAGTELTWNYSHSPDSDLEQKVTCQCGCEGCQGLLA' A
#
# COMPACT_ATOMS: atom_id res chain seq x y z
N GLN A 1 -4.82 -3.63 6.60
CA GLN A 1 -5.27 -3.79 8.01
C GLN A 1 -4.75 -5.14 8.49
N ASN A 2 -4.15 -5.21 9.68
CA ASN A 2 -3.77 -6.48 10.30
C ASN A 2 -5.03 -7.15 10.86
N VAL A 3 -5.23 -8.43 10.53
CA VAL A 3 -6.37 -9.25 10.97
C VAL A 3 -5.83 -10.57 11.51
N PHE A 4 -6.50 -11.11 12.51
CA PHE A 4 -6.16 -12.38 13.16
C PHE A 4 -7.38 -13.29 13.07
N THR A 5 -7.21 -14.48 12.50
CA THR A 5 -8.29 -15.48 12.33
C THR A 5 -7.97 -16.73 13.15
N ASP A 6 -6.96 -17.49 12.72
CA ASP A 6 -6.62 -18.80 13.29
C ASP A 6 -5.47 -18.70 14.30
N SER A 7 -4.64 -17.67 14.18
CA SER A 7 -3.54 -17.34 15.10
C SER A 7 -3.66 -15.87 15.53
N HIS A 8 -3.35 -15.60 16.79
CA HIS A 8 -3.40 -14.28 17.42
C HIS A 8 -2.00 -13.75 17.77
N ASP A 9 -0.93 -14.34 17.22
CA ASP A 9 0.45 -13.85 17.40
C ASP A 9 0.66 -12.54 16.61
N PRO A 10 0.94 -11.40 17.27
CA PRO A 10 1.08 -10.11 16.61
C PRO A 10 2.27 -10.02 15.65
N ASN A 11 3.22 -10.95 15.71
CA ASN A 11 4.34 -11.01 14.76
C ASN A 11 3.93 -11.61 13.40
N PHE A 12 2.78 -12.30 13.35
CA PHE A 12 2.29 -12.98 12.14
C PHE A 12 0.83 -12.62 11.82
N PRO A 13 0.50 -11.33 11.62
CA PRO A 13 -0.84 -10.94 11.23
C PRO A 13 -1.14 -11.34 9.78
N VAL A 14 -2.41 -11.61 9.49
CA VAL A 14 -2.91 -11.67 8.10
C VAL A 14 -3.15 -10.25 7.61
N ILE A 15 -2.66 -9.92 6.42
CA ILE A 15 -2.92 -8.62 5.79
C ILE A 15 -4.20 -8.70 4.96
N ALA A 16 -5.21 -7.94 5.37
CA ALA A 16 -6.45 -7.78 4.63
C ALA A 16 -6.62 -6.35 4.10
N PHE A 17 -7.08 -6.24 2.86
CA PHE A 17 -7.41 -4.98 2.20
C PHE A 17 -8.91 -4.71 2.26
N PHE A 18 -9.27 -3.50 2.70
CA PHE A 18 -10.65 -3.01 2.71
C PHE A 18 -10.70 -1.72 1.91
N THR A 19 -11.82 -1.50 1.22
CA THR A 19 -12.03 -0.25 0.49
C THR A 19 -12.19 0.91 1.47
N SER A 20 -11.35 1.94 1.37
CA SER A 20 -11.45 3.15 2.19
C SER A 20 -12.55 4.12 1.73
N LYS A 21 -13.13 3.88 0.55
CA LYS A 21 -14.16 4.67 -0.10
C LYS A 21 -15.02 3.81 -1.01
N VAL A 22 -16.17 4.32 -1.45
CA VAL A 22 -16.99 3.68 -2.48
C VAL A 22 -16.18 3.57 -3.78
N VAL A 23 -16.15 2.38 -4.38
CA VAL A 23 -15.41 2.08 -5.61
C VAL A 23 -16.39 1.81 -6.75
N LYS A 24 -16.23 2.52 -7.86
CA LYS A 24 -17.03 2.29 -9.09
C LYS A 24 -16.47 1.09 -9.85
N ALA A 25 -17.32 0.38 -10.59
CA ALA A 25 -16.89 -0.71 -11.46
C ALA A 25 -15.82 -0.24 -12.46
N GLY A 26 -14.79 -1.07 -12.67
CA GLY A 26 -13.65 -0.76 -13.54
C GLY A 26 -12.59 0.18 -12.94
N THR A 27 -12.74 0.59 -11.67
CA THR A 27 -11.71 1.38 -10.98
C THR A 27 -10.57 0.47 -10.53
N GLU A 28 -9.32 0.88 -10.80
CA GLU A 28 -8.14 0.22 -10.26
C GLU A 28 -8.11 0.31 -8.72
N LEU A 29 -7.89 -0.82 -8.06
CA LEU A 29 -7.70 -0.87 -6.62
C LEU A 29 -6.23 -0.63 -6.30
N THR A 30 -5.96 0.36 -5.45
CA THR A 30 -4.61 0.73 -5.05
C THR A 30 -4.46 0.73 -3.54
N TRP A 31 -3.23 0.52 -3.07
CA TRP A 31 -2.85 0.73 -1.68
C TRP A 31 -1.51 1.46 -1.62
N ASN A 32 -1.27 2.16 -0.51
CA ASN A 32 0.01 2.83 -0.30
C ASN A 32 1.04 1.81 0.20
N TYR A 33 2.14 1.64 -0.54
CA TYR A 33 3.25 0.78 -0.14
C TYR A 33 4.04 1.32 1.07
N SER A 34 3.70 2.53 1.55
CA SER A 34 4.29 3.17 2.74
C SER A 34 5.81 3.28 2.66
N HIS A 35 6.31 3.56 1.46
CA HIS A 35 7.73 3.70 1.21
C HIS A 35 8.30 4.97 1.87
N SER A 36 9.43 4.86 2.56
CA SER A 36 10.16 6.00 3.14
C SER A 36 11.11 6.63 2.12
N PRO A 37 11.09 7.94 1.85
CA PRO A 37 12.03 8.54 0.90
C PRO A 37 13.51 8.36 1.28
N ASP A 38 13.79 8.07 2.57
CA ASP A 38 15.11 7.78 3.13
C ASP A 38 15.53 6.30 3.05
N SER A 39 14.70 5.38 2.53
CA SER A 39 15.20 4.03 2.29
C SER A 39 16.22 4.06 1.16
N ASP A 40 17.45 3.69 1.51
CA ASP A 40 18.61 3.62 0.63
C ASP A 40 18.52 2.35 -0.25
N LEU A 41 17.44 2.28 -1.04
CA LEU A 41 17.26 1.27 -2.06
C LEU A 41 17.95 1.77 -3.32
N GLU A 42 18.92 0.98 -3.81
CA GLU A 42 19.67 1.27 -5.03
C GLU A 42 18.76 1.37 -6.28
N GLN A 43 17.51 0.87 -6.20
CA GLN A 43 16.53 0.94 -7.28
C GLN A 43 15.30 1.77 -6.90
N LYS A 44 15.41 3.09 -7.08
CA LYS A 44 14.26 3.99 -7.08
C LYS A 44 13.49 3.86 -8.41
N VAL A 45 12.19 3.64 -8.33
CA VAL A 45 11.27 3.59 -9.48
C VAL A 45 10.28 4.76 -9.44
N THR A 46 9.97 5.33 -10.60
CA THR A 46 9.03 6.45 -10.69
C THR A 46 7.60 5.99 -10.46
N CYS A 47 6.88 6.64 -9.54
CA CYS A 47 5.48 6.37 -9.28
C CYS A 47 4.60 6.95 -10.40
N GLN A 48 3.74 6.11 -10.98
CA GLN A 48 2.83 6.47 -12.09
C GLN A 48 1.35 6.44 -11.68
N CYS A 49 1.04 6.61 -10.39
CA CYS A 49 -0.34 6.49 -9.89
C CYS A 49 -1.29 7.62 -10.34
N GLY A 50 -0.77 8.70 -10.92
CA GLY A 50 -1.56 9.82 -11.45
C GLY A 50 -2.29 10.68 -10.41
N CYS A 51 -2.06 10.47 -9.11
CA CYS A 51 -2.70 11.25 -8.05
C CYS A 51 -2.04 12.62 -7.87
N GLU A 52 -2.83 13.68 -7.57
CA GLU A 52 -2.31 15.03 -7.31
C GLU A 52 -1.33 15.09 -6.13
N GLY A 53 -1.51 14.22 -5.12
CA GLY A 53 -0.64 14.11 -3.95
C GLY A 53 0.49 13.07 -4.10
N CYS A 54 0.86 12.70 -5.32
CA CYS A 54 1.88 11.68 -5.57
C CYS A 54 3.28 12.15 -5.10
N GLN A 55 3.98 11.29 -4.36
CA GLN A 55 5.37 11.53 -3.92
C GLN A 55 6.41 11.30 -5.02
N GLY A 56 5.97 10.87 -6.22
CA GLY A 56 6.79 10.75 -7.43
C GLY A 56 7.71 9.53 -7.49
N LEU A 57 8.13 8.98 -6.34
CA LEU A 57 9.07 7.86 -6.25
C LEU A 57 8.53 6.76 -5.33
N LEU A 58 8.74 5.53 -5.76
CA LEU A 58 8.74 4.34 -4.92
C LEU A 58 10.20 3.85 -4.92
N ALA A 59 10.77 3.46 -3.79
CA ALA A 59 12.04 2.72 -3.81
C ALA A 59 11.85 1.30 -3.29
#